data_AF-A0A238H747-F1
#
_entry.id   AF-A0A238H747-F1
#
_cell.length_a   1.000
_cell.length_b   1.000
_cell.length_c   1.000
_cell.angle_alpha   90.00
_cell.angle_beta   90.00
_cell.angle_gamma   90.00
#
_symmetry.space_group_name_H-M   'P 1'
#
loop_
_entity.id
_entity.type
_entity.pdbx_description
1 polymer ?
#
loop_
_entity_poly.entity_id
_entity_poly.type
_entity_poly.pdbx_seq_one_letter_code
_entity_poly.pdbx_strand_id
1 'polypeptide(L)'
;MTEKTTAPPLIGVAWFNEADYNDLLIIFKGQLQPTFQEWKRGAVNRVKEIERQGFAVVKVNIDPKTFPAWCAARRLEVDARARQIFAMEGAERRRRAPH
;
A
#
# COMPACT_ATOMS: atom_id res chain seq x y z
N MET A 1 11.58 20.11 30.29
CA MET A 1 10.63 20.00 29.17
C MET A 1 10.61 18.53 28.78
N THR A 2 9.53 17.80 29.05
CA THR A 2 9.41 16.40 28.67
C THR A 2 8.98 16.32 27.21
N GLU A 3 9.92 16.02 26.32
CA GLU A 3 9.58 15.62 24.94
C GLU A 3 8.74 14.35 25.02
N LYS A 4 7.45 14.46 24.74
CA LYS A 4 6.63 13.30 24.41
C LYS A 4 7.17 12.76 23.09
N THR A 5 7.99 11.71 23.13
CA THR A 5 8.34 10.92 21.95
C THR A 5 7.06 10.32 21.39
N THR A 6 6.42 11.08 20.50
CA THR A 6 5.20 10.63 19.81
C THR A 6 5.66 9.70 18.70
N ALA A 7 5.00 8.55 18.57
CA ALA A 7 5.33 7.60 17.50
C ALA A 7 5.33 8.31 16.13
N PRO A 8 6.27 7.96 15.22
CA PRO A 8 6.34 8.60 13.92
C PRO A 8 4.99 8.49 13.18
N PRO A 9 4.63 9.49 12.36
CA PRO A 9 3.41 9.42 11.57
C PRO A 9 3.46 8.20 10.64
N LEU A 10 2.33 7.50 10.54
CA LEU A 10 2.25 6.24 9.81
C LEU A 10 1.74 6.47 8.39
N ILE A 11 2.37 5.81 7.40
CA ILE A 11 1.91 5.76 6.02
C ILE A 11 1.73 4.31 5.59
N GLY A 12 0.55 4.01 5.04
CA GLY A 12 0.30 2.75 4.33
C GLY A 12 0.74 2.84 2.88
N VAL A 13 1.48 1.83 2.41
CA VAL A 13 1.88 1.70 1.01
C VAL A 13 1.32 0.40 0.44
N ALA A 14 0.61 0.49 -0.68
CA ALA A 14 0.12 -0.67 -1.41
C ALA A 14 1.31 -1.53 -1.86
N TRP A 15 1.26 -2.81 -1.53
CA TRP A 15 2.32 -3.77 -1.80
C TRP A 15 1.77 -4.97 -2.58
N PHE A 16 2.58 -5.49 -3.48
CA PHE A 16 2.21 -6.57 -4.39
C PHE A 16 3.17 -7.75 -4.22
N ASN A 17 2.65 -8.94 -4.46
CA ASN A 17 3.44 -10.15 -4.57
C ASN A 17 3.69 -10.46 -6.05
N GLU A 18 4.79 -11.15 -6.33
CA GLU A 18 5.16 -11.54 -7.69
C GLU A 18 4.14 -12.52 -8.29
N ALA A 19 3.65 -13.47 -7.48
CA ALA A 19 2.67 -14.47 -7.90
C ALA A 19 1.34 -13.85 -8.37
N ASP A 20 0.94 -12.73 -7.78
CA ASP A 20 -0.33 -12.06 -8.06
C ASP A 20 -0.19 -10.93 -9.10
N TYR A 21 1.04 -10.63 -9.56
CA TYR A 21 1.32 -9.41 -10.31
C TYR A 21 0.63 -9.37 -11.68
N ASN A 22 0.51 -10.52 -12.35
CA ASN A 22 -0.20 -10.61 -13.62
C ASN A 22 -1.70 -10.31 -13.48
N ASP A 23 -2.34 -10.81 -12.42
CA ASP A 23 -3.73 -10.52 -12.14
C ASP A 23 -3.92 -9.04 -11.77
N LEU A 24 -2.97 -8.47 -11.01
CA LEU A 24 -2.94 -7.05 -10.66
C LEU A 24 -2.83 -6.16 -11.91
N LEU A 25 -2.02 -6.55 -12.91
CA LEU A 25 -1.91 -5.83 -14.19
C LEU A 25 -3.25 -5.76 -14.93
N ILE A 26 -4.01 -6.86 -14.92
CA ILE A 26 -5.33 -6.95 -15.57
C ILE A 26 -6.32 -6.02 -14.87
N ILE A 27 -6.45 -6.11 -13.54
CA ILE A 27 -7.45 -5.31 -12.82
C ILE A 27 -7.11 -3.82 -12.80
N PHE A 28 -5.82 -3.46 -12.84
CA PHE A 28 -5.38 -2.06 -12.86
C PHE A 28 -5.17 -1.49 -14.27
N LYS A 29 -5.52 -2.24 -15.31
CA LYS A 29 -5.60 -1.76 -16.71
C LYS A 29 -4.36 -0.97 -17.16
N GLY A 30 -3.17 -1.49 -16.84
CA GLY A 30 -1.90 -0.87 -17.25
C GLY A 30 -1.42 0.30 -16.40
N GLN A 31 -2.01 0.57 -15.23
CA GLN A 31 -1.48 1.56 -14.28
C GLN A 31 -0.23 1.11 -13.49
N LEU A 32 0.24 -0.12 -13.72
CA LEU A 32 1.45 -0.67 -13.11
C LEU A 32 2.53 -0.89 -14.17
N GLN A 33 3.77 -1.09 -13.71
CA GLN A 33 4.88 -1.34 -14.63
C GLN A 33 4.75 -2.74 -15.23
N PRO A 34 5.23 -2.97 -16.47
CA PRO A 34 5.01 -4.24 -17.15
C PRO A 34 5.54 -5.45 -16.38
N THR A 35 6.61 -5.29 -15.59
CA THR A 35 7.18 -6.37 -14.79
C THR A 35 7.15 -6.07 -13.29
N PHE A 36 7.04 -7.13 -12.50
CA PHE A 36 7.11 -7.06 -11.04
C PHE A 36 8.43 -6.44 -10.57
N GLN A 37 9.55 -6.76 -11.22
CA GLN A 37 10.87 -6.27 -10.81
C GLN A 37 11.03 -4.76 -11.04
N GLU A 38 10.50 -4.22 -12.14
CA GLU A 38 10.48 -2.77 -12.39
C GLU A 38 9.63 -2.04 -11.36
N TRP A 39 8.44 -2.56 -11.07
CA TRP A 39 7.59 -2.01 -10.02
C TRP A 39 8.26 -2.08 -8.65
N LYS A 40 8.84 -3.24 -8.27
CA LYS A 40 9.47 -3.47 -6.97
C LYS A 40 10.65 -2.52 -6.75
N ARG A 41 11.47 -2.28 -7.78
CA ARG A 41 12.58 -1.31 -7.71
C ARG A 41 12.07 0.09 -7.37
N GLY A 42 11.04 0.56 -8.07
CA GLY A 42 10.41 1.86 -7.80
C GLY A 42 9.76 1.92 -6.41
N ALA A 43 9.01 0.88 -6.04
CA ALA A 43 8.30 0.80 -4.77
C ALA A 43 9.27 0.79 -3.57
N VAL A 44 10.36 0.02 -3.62
CA VAL A 44 11.39 -0.02 -2.57
C VAL A 44 12.05 1.35 -2.41
N ASN A 45 12.41 2.02 -3.50
CA ASN A 45 13.00 3.36 -3.45
C ASN A 45 12.02 4.36 -2.83
N ARG A 46 10.73 4.30 -3.18
CA ARG A 46 9.71 5.17 -2.61
C ARG A 46 9.52 4.93 -1.10
N VAL A 47 9.51 3.67 -0.66
CA VAL A 47 9.44 3.34 0.77
C VAL A 47 10.63 3.91 1.53
N LYS A 48 11.85 3.69 1.04
CA LYS A 48 13.07 4.24 1.67
C LYS A 48 13.04 5.76 1.77
N GLU A 49 12.56 6.44 0.73
CA GLU A 49 12.44 7.90 0.74
C GLU A 49 11.43 8.37 1.79
N ILE A 50 10.28 7.70 1.92
CA ILE A 50 9.28 8.02 2.95
C ILE A 50 9.84 7.78 4.35
N GLU A 51 10.55 6.67 4.56
CA GLU A 51 11.19 6.36 5.85
C GLU A 51 12.27 7.39 6.22
N ARG A 52 13.07 7.85 5.25
CA ARG A 52 14.07 8.92 5.46
C ARG A 52 13.45 10.26 5.84
N GLN A 53 12.20 10.50 5.46
CA GLN A 53 11.44 11.70 5.85
C GLN A 53 10.85 11.60 7.27
N GLY A 54 11.11 10.51 8.00
CA GLY A 54 10.69 10.34 9.41
C GLY A 54 9.32 9.66 9.57
N PHE A 55 8.76 9.09 8.50
CA PHE A 55 7.50 8.34 8.56
C PHE A 55 7.75 6.85 8.81
N ALA A 56 6.86 6.21 9.57
CA ALA A 56 6.79 4.76 9.62
C ALA A 56 5.98 4.24 8.42
N VAL A 57 6.51 3.28 7.67
CA VAL A 57 5.82 2.69 6.53
C VAL A 57 5.30 1.30 6.87
N VAL A 58 4.01 1.07 6.60
CA VAL A 58 3.43 -0.27 6.58
C VAL A 58 3.10 -0.65 5.15
N LYS A 59 3.74 -1.72 4.69
CA LYS A 59 3.43 -2.38 3.42
C LYS A 59 2.15 -3.19 3.60
N VAL A 60 1.12 -2.87 2.82
CA VAL A 60 -0.18 -3.53 2.87
C VAL A 60 -0.40 -4.28 1.56
N ASN A 61 -0.46 -5.60 1.65
CA ASN A 61 -0.65 -6.44 0.47
C ASN A 61 -2.03 -6.24 -0.13
N ILE A 62 -2.07 -6.04 -1.44
CA ILE A 62 -3.30 -6.03 -2.23
C ILE A 62 -3.46 -7.39 -2.87
N ASP A 63 -4.56 -8.07 -2.54
CA ASP A 63 -4.98 -9.30 -3.18
C ASP A 63 -5.93 -8.97 -4.35
N PRO A 64 -5.60 -9.38 -5.60
CA PRO A 64 -6.40 -9.07 -6.77
C PRO A 64 -7.82 -9.66 -6.73
N LYS A 65 -8.05 -10.70 -5.92
CA LYS A 65 -9.36 -11.36 -5.81
C LYS A 65 -10.30 -10.62 -4.87
N THR A 66 -9.78 -10.03 -3.80
CA THR A 66 -10.59 -9.38 -2.76
C THR A 66 -10.65 -7.87 -2.90
N PHE A 67 -9.62 -7.24 -3.49
CA PHE A 67 -9.55 -5.79 -3.64
C PHE A 67 -10.69 -5.18 -4.48
N PRO A 68 -11.08 -5.74 -5.64
CA PRO A 68 -12.20 -5.20 -6.43
C PRO A 68 -13.52 -5.21 -5.67
N ALA A 69 -13.80 -6.27 -4.91
CA ALA A 69 -14.99 -6.37 -4.07
C ALA A 69 -14.97 -5.32 -2.94
N TRP A 70 -13.80 -5.08 -2.33
CA TRP A 70 -13.62 -4.02 -1.33
C TRP A 70 -13.89 -2.63 -1.91
N CYS A 71 -13.42 -2.35 -3.15
CA CYS A 71 -13.70 -1.10 -3.86
C CYS A 71 -15.20 -0.94 -4.16
N ALA A 72 -15.83 -1.98 -4.70
CA ALA A 72 -17.24 -1.98 -5.05
C ALA A 72 -18.13 -1.69 -3.83
N ALA A 73 -17.85 -2.33 -2.69
CA ALA A 73 -18.56 -2.09 -1.43
C ALA A 73 -18.48 -0.63 -0.94
N ARG A 74 -17.48 0.13 -1.41
CA ARG A 74 -17.24 1.55 -1.05
C ARG A 74 -17.57 2.52 -2.19
N ARG A 75 -18.13 2.02 -3.30
CA ARG A 75 -18.38 2.81 -4.53
C ARG A 75 -17.11 3.52 -5.03
N LEU A 76 -15.97 2.84 -4.93
CA LEU A 76 -14.68 3.29 -5.45
C LEU A 76 -14.34 2.57 -6.75
N GLU A 77 -13.66 3.28 -7.65
CA GLU A 77 -13.05 2.66 -8.82
C GLU A 77 -11.79 1.86 -8.43
N VAL A 78 -11.43 0.87 -9.24
CA VAL A 78 -10.23 0.05 -9.04
C VAL A 78 -9.01 0.80 -9.58
N ASP A 79 -8.60 1.86 -8.87
CA ASP A 79 -7.61 2.83 -9.34
C ASP A 79 -6.51 3.14 -8.30
N ALA A 80 -5.62 4.08 -8.63
CA ALA A 80 -4.54 4.51 -7.74
C ALA A 80 -5.05 5.09 -6.41
N ARG A 81 -6.15 5.84 -6.43
CA ARG A 81 -6.73 6.45 -5.24
C ARG A 81 -7.26 5.37 -4.30
N ALA A 82 -7.99 4.38 -4.81
CA ALA A 82 -8.48 3.27 -4.01
C ALA A 82 -7.34 2.44 -3.39
N ARG A 83 -6.24 2.22 -4.13
CA ARG A 83 -5.04 1.56 -3.59
C ARG A 83 -4.44 2.32 -2.40
N GLN A 84 -4.37 3.65 -2.48
CA GLN A 84 -3.86 4.47 -1.37
C GLN A 84 -4.77 4.41 -0.15
N ILE A 85 -6.09 4.51 -0.33
CA ILE A 85 -7.07 4.42 0.77
C ILE A 85 -6.98 3.04 1.44
N PHE A 86 -6.98 1.97 0.64
CA PHE A 86 -6.85 0.61 1.15
C PHE A 86 -5.58 0.39 1.96
N ALA A 87 -4.44 0.89 1.44
CA ALA A 87 -3.17 0.78 2.14
C ALA A 87 -3.16 1.58 3.45
N MET A 88 -3.70 2.79 3.46
CA MET A 88 -3.80 3.60 4.68
C MET A 88 -4.68 2.93 5.73
N GLU A 89 -5.86 2.43 5.34
CA GLU A 89 -6.72 1.68 6.26
C GLU A 89 -6.05 0.41 6.79
N GLY A 90 -5.33 -0.33 5.94
CA GLY A 90 -4.59 -1.52 6.34
C GLY A 90 -3.47 -1.21 7.34
N ALA A 91 -2.75 -0.11 7.13
CA ALA A 91 -1.72 0.37 8.04
C ALA A 91 -2.30 0.74 9.41
N GLU A 92 -3.40 1.49 9.41
CA GLU A 92 -4.13 1.86 10.63
C GLU A 92 -4.63 0.65 11.41
N ARG A 93 -5.17 -0.36 10.73
CA ARG A 93 -5.57 -1.63 11.35
C ARG A 93 -4.38 -2.33 12.00
N ARG A 94 -3.23 -2.38 11.33
CA ARG A 94 -2.01 -3.01 11.85
C ARG A 94 -1.44 -2.27 13.05
N ARG A 95 -1.52 -0.94 13.09
CA ARG A 95 -1.08 -0.14 14.25
C ARG A 95 -1.95 -0.39 15.49
N ARG A 96 -3.23 -0.70 15.31
CA ARG A 96 -4.18 -0.92 16.41
C ARG A 96 -4.24 -2.37 16.90
N ALA A 97 -3.80 -3.33 16.08
CA ALA A 97 -3.72 -4.73 16.49
C ALA A 97 -2.55 -4.91 17.48
N PRO A 98 -2.79 -5.32 18.73
CA PRO A 98 -1.72 -5.67 19.65
C PRO A 98 -0.97 -6.90 19.11
N HIS A 99 0.36 -6.87 19.24
CA HIS A 99 1.25 -8.00 18.94
C HIS A 99 1.03 -9.17 19.89
#